data_AF-A0A937MFB3-F1
#
_entry.id   AF-A0A937MFB3-F1
#
_cell.length_a   1.000
_cell.length_b   1.000
_cell.length_c   1.000
_cell.angle_alpha   90.00
_cell.angle_beta   90.00
_cell.angle_gamma   90.00
#
_symmetry.space_group_name_H-M   'P 1'
#
loop_
_entity.id
_entity.type
_entity.pdbx_description
1 polymer ?
#
loop_
_entity_poly.entity_id
_entity_poly.type
_entity_poly.pdbx_seq_one_letter_code
_entity_poly.pdbx_strand_id
1 'polypeptide(L)'
;MRARVHPVAKVMDYFTDNFVMMESNIRGNLDIITPDGTESSEVDFAKKVRVRATPVYIFYDTDGTPALRTTGFLDPDKFLLAGKYVVEGVHKTNKSFFRYLQEQN
;
A
#
# COMPACT_ATOMS: atom_id res chain seq x y z
N MET A 1 -12.63 0.87 16.81
CA MET A 1 -12.16 1.94 15.90
C MET A 1 -10.82 1.49 15.34
N ARG A 2 -10.72 1.24 14.02
CA ARG A 2 -9.44 0.84 13.40
C ARG A 2 -8.54 2.09 13.39
N ALA A 3 -7.33 1.97 13.95
CA ALA A 3 -6.39 3.09 13.97
C ALA A 3 -5.92 3.35 12.54
N ARG A 4 -6.12 4.58 12.05
CA ARG A 4 -5.57 5.00 10.77
C ARG A 4 -4.06 4.87 10.83
N VAL A 5 -3.50 4.24 9.80
CA VAL A 5 -2.10 3.84 9.70
C VAL A 5 -1.13 4.99 10.01
N HIS A 6 -1.43 6.20 9.53
CA HIS A 6 -0.71 7.41 9.89
C HIS A 6 -1.70 8.55 10.18
N PRO A 7 -1.80 9.04 11.42
CA PRO A 7 -2.73 10.13 11.76
C PRO A 7 -2.21 11.53 11.40
N VAL A 8 -1.01 11.64 10.81
CA VAL A 8 -0.38 12.92 10.49
C VAL A 8 -1.10 13.57 9.31
N ALA A 9 -1.57 14.82 9.47
CA ALA A 9 -2.35 15.55 8.47
C ALA A 9 -1.72 15.52 7.06
N LYS A 10 -0.43 15.87 6.93
CA LYS A 10 0.27 15.86 5.64
C LYS A 10 0.21 14.52 4.89
N VAL A 11 0.22 13.41 5.62
CA VAL A 11 0.11 12.06 5.03
C VAL A 11 -1.32 11.82 4.60
N MET A 12 -2.27 12.12 5.49
CA MET A 12 -3.70 11.92 5.23
C MET A 12 -4.18 12.74 4.03
N ASP A 13 -3.80 14.00 3.93
CA ASP A 13 -4.20 14.89 2.84
C ASP A 13 -3.65 14.36 1.51
N TYR A 14 -2.34 14.10 1.45
CA TYR A 14 -1.71 13.58 0.23
C TYR A 14 -2.33 12.25 -0.22
N PHE A 15 -2.56 11.31 0.70
CA PHE A 15 -3.12 10.01 0.33
C PHE A 15 -4.60 10.08 -0.02
N THR A 16 -5.37 10.98 0.59
CA THR A 16 -6.78 11.18 0.25
C THR A 16 -6.92 11.78 -1.16
N ASP A 17 -6.03 12.69 -1.54
CA ASP A 17 -6.07 13.33 -2.86
C ASP A 17 -5.62 12.40 -4.00
N ASN A 18 -4.78 11.40 -3.71
CA ASN A 18 -4.11 10.59 -4.73
C ASN A 18 -4.51 9.11 -4.74
N PHE A 19 -5.12 8.58 -3.67
CA PHE A 19 -5.39 7.14 -3.53
C PHE A 19 -6.77 6.84 -2.96
N VAL A 20 -7.37 5.75 -3.45
CA VAL A 20 -8.47 5.08 -2.75
C VAL A 20 -7.85 4.14 -1.71
N MET A 21 -7.96 4.50 -0.44
CA MET A 21 -7.40 3.71 0.66
C MET A 21 -8.38 2.62 1.12
N MET A 22 -7.90 1.38 1.18
CA MET A 22 -8.65 0.24 1.70
C MET A 22 -7.86 -0.46 2.80
N GLU A 23 -8.55 -0.81 3.88
CA GLU A 23 -7.98 -1.59 4.98
C GLU A 23 -8.47 -3.03 4.91
N SER A 24 -7.54 -3.98 5.01
CA SER A 24 -7.86 -5.41 5.12
C SER A 24 -7.23 -6.02 6.37
N ASN A 25 -8.02 -6.79 7.10
CA ASN A 25 -7.55 -7.55 8.26
C ASN A 25 -7.10 -8.95 7.83
N ILE A 26 -5.82 -9.27 8.00
CA ILE A 26 -5.27 -10.58 7.61
C ILE A 26 -5.86 -11.78 8.38
N ARG A 27 -6.61 -11.52 9.46
CA ARG A 27 -7.36 -12.53 10.24
C ARG A 27 -8.88 -12.32 10.14
N GLY A 28 -9.32 -11.40 9.30
CA GLY A 28 -10.74 -11.11 9.09
C GLY A 28 -11.40 -12.12 8.17
N ASN A 29 -12.72 -12.19 8.24
CA ASN A 29 -13.55 -13.09 7.42
C ASN A 29 -14.51 -12.32 6.50
N LEU A 30 -14.29 -11.02 6.30
CA LEU A 30 -15.14 -10.24 5.42
C LEU A 30 -14.94 -10.72 3.98
N ASP A 31 -16.05 -10.87 3.26
CA ASP A 31 -16.04 -11.09 1.83
C ASP A 31 -15.59 -9.80 1.13
N ILE A 32 -14.64 -9.93 0.21
CA ILE A 32 -14.03 -8.82 -0.52
C ILE A 32 -13.92 -9.16 -2.01
N ILE A 33 -13.85 -8.12 -2.83
CA ILE A 33 -13.39 -8.22 -4.21
C ILE A 33 -11.92 -7.86 -4.22
N THR A 34 -11.07 -8.79 -4.67
CA THR A 34 -9.63 -8.55 -4.77
C THR A 34 -9.31 -7.63 -5.95
N PRO A 35 -8.10 -7.04 -6.02
CA PRO A 35 -7.74 -6.13 -7.10
C PRO A 35 -7.80 -6.73 -8.51
N ASP A 36 -7.70 -8.06 -8.65
CA ASP A 36 -7.90 -8.79 -9.91
C ASP A 36 -9.37 -9.13 -10.21
N GLY A 37 -10.33 -8.57 -9.46
CA GLY A 37 -11.77 -8.71 -9.68
C GLY A 37 -12.38 -10.02 -9.16
N THR A 38 -11.62 -10.84 -8.43
CA THR A 38 -12.11 -12.12 -7.90
C THR A 38 -12.73 -11.97 -6.52
N GLU A 39 -13.84 -12.66 -6.26
CA GLU A 39 -14.40 -12.79 -4.91
C GLU A 39 -13.45 -13.59 -4.02
N SER A 40 -13.23 -13.11 -2.79
CA SER A 40 -12.38 -13.76 -1.79
C SER A 40 -12.79 -13.36 -0.38
N SER A 41 -12.11 -13.91 0.63
CA SER A 41 -12.16 -13.43 2.01
C SER A 41 -10.90 -12.66 2.35
N GLU A 42 -10.93 -11.77 3.36
CA GLU A 42 -9.72 -11.05 3.78
C GLU A 42 -8.56 -12.01 4.16
N VAL A 43 -8.87 -13.10 4.87
CA VAL A 43 -7.87 -14.10 5.27
C VAL A 43 -7.29 -14.85 4.07
N ASP A 44 -8.10 -15.20 3.08
CA ASP A 44 -7.60 -15.93 1.90
C ASP A 44 -6.85 -15.02 0.95
N PHE A 45 -7.26 -13.76 0.81
CA PHE A 45 -6.49 -12.75 0.10
C PHE A 45 -5.13 -12.50 0.76
N ALA A 46 -5.08 -12.38 2.08
CA ALA A 46 -3.82 -12.22 2.82
C ALA A 46 -2.86 -13.40 2.60
N LYS A 47 -3.38 -14.64 2.56
CA LYS A 47 -2.60 -15.84 2.19
C LYS A 47 -2.14 -15.78 0.73
N LYS A 48 -3.02 -15.41 -0.20
CA LYS A 48 -2.74 -15.29 -1.65
C LYS A 48 -1.58 -14.33 -1.91
N VAL A 49 -1.59 -13.15 -1.27
CA VAL A 49 -0.50 -12.15 -1.37
C VAL A 49 0.65 -12.38 -0.38
N ARG A 50 0.67 -13.54 0.28
CA ARG A 50 1.75 -14.02 1.17
C ARG A 50 2.12 -13.01 2.25
N VAL A 51 1.13 -12.44 2.94
CA VAL A 51 1.39 -11.60 4.13
C VAL A 51 1.94 -12.46 5.26
N ARG A 52 3.14 -12.12 5.75
CA ARG A 52 3.83 -12.84 6.85
C ARG A 52 4.10 -11.98 8.08
N ALA A 53 4.03 -10.67 7.93
CA ALA A 53 4.22 -9.68 8.98
C ALA A 53 3.31 -8.49 8.68
N THR A 54 2.94 -7.71 9.70
CA THR A 54 2.11 -6.51 9.58
C THR A 54 2.81 -5.30 10.19
N PRO A 55 2.57 -4.07 9.68
CA PRO A 55 1.68 -3.75 8.56
C PRO A 55 2.28 -4.12 7.18
N VAL A 56 1.41 -4.28 6.18
CA VAL A 56 1.78 -4.40 4.75
C VAL A 56 0.99 -3.36 3.99
N TYR A 57 1.68 -2.62 3.12
CA TYR A 57 1.05 -1.74 2.15
C TYR A 57 1.29 -2.30 0.76
N ILE A 58 0.22 -2.45 0.00
CA ILE A 58 0.28 -2.79 -1.42
C ILE A 58 -0.41 -1.67 -2.17
N PHE A 59 0.33 -0.99 -3.01
CA PHE A 59 -0.16 0.02 -3.92
C PHE A 59 -0.49 -0.69 -5.24
N TYR A 60 -1.68 -0.44 -5.76
CA TYR A 60 -2.14 -0.99 -7.02
C TYR A 60 -2.29 0.15 -8.04
N ASP A 61 -1.94 -0.11 -9.29
CA ASP A 61 -2.34 0.74 -10.41
C ASP A 61 -3.83 0.51 -10.72
N THR A 62 -4.40 1.38 -11.55
CA THR A 62 -5.81 1.38 -11.96
C THR A 62 -6.27 0.10 -12.66
N ASP A 63 -5.32 -0.70 -13.17
CA ASP A 63 -5.56 -2.01 -13.79
C ASP A 63 -5.48 -3.19 -12.80
N GLY A 64 -5.28 -2.90 -11.50
CA GLY A 64 -5.16 -3.92 -10.45
C GLY A 64 -3.77 -4.54 -10.33
N THR A 65 -2.77 -4.05 -11.07
CA THR A 65 -1.38 -4.53 -10.96
C THR A 65 -0.66 -3.93 -9.75
N PRO A 66 0.10 -4.72 -8.96
CA PRO A 66 0.87 -4.18 -7.83
C PRO A 66 2.00 -3.24 -8.30
N ALA A 67 1.92 -1.96 -7.96
CA ALA A 67 2.93 -0.95 -8.24
C ALA A 67 4.07 -0.92 -7.20
N LEU A 68 3.73 -1.10 -5.93
CA LEU A 68 4.69 -1.13 -4.83
C LEU A 68 4.15 -2.00 -3.71
N ARG A 69 5.03 -2.81 -3.09
CA ARG A 69 4.74 -3.52 -1.85
C ARG A 69 5.80 -3.17 -0.81
N THR A 70 5.35 -2.75 0.35
CA THR A 70 6.22 -2.54 1.52
C THR A 70 5.71 -3.38 2.69
N THR A 71 6.64 -3.92 3.47
CA THR A 71 6.35 -4.78 4.63
C THR A 71 7.04 -4.19 5.84
N GLY A 72 6.30 -4.02 6.92
CA GLY A 72 6.75 -3.35 8.13
C GLY A 72 6.37 -1.87 8.18
N PHE A 73 6.63 -1.26 9.32
CA PHE A 73 6.35 0.15 9.57
C PHE A 73 7.23 1.05 8.69
N LEU A 74 6.63 2.07 8.08
CA LEU A 74 7.31 3.19 7.45
C LEU A 74 7.06 4.42 8.32
N ASP A 75 8.07 5.23 8.58
CA ASP A 75 7.83 6.55 9.19
C ASP A 75 7.04 7.46 8.22
N PRO A 76 6.42 8.56 8.71
CA PRO A 76 5.59 9.42 7.88
C PRO A 76 6.26 9.96 6.61
N ASP A 77 7.57 10.22 6.66
CA ASP A 77 8.30 10.76 5.52
C ASP A 77 8.55 9.69 4.46
N LYS A 78 8.97 8.49 4.87
CA LYS A 78 9.08 7.33 3.96
C LYS A 78 7.72 6.91 3.39
N PHE A 79 6.65 7.02 4.17
CA PHE A 79 5.30 6.69 3.70
C PHE A 79 4.83 7.68 2.63
N LEU A 80 5.10 8.99 2.79
CA LEU A 80 4.87 9.98 1.73
C LEU A 80 5.69 9.67 0.47
N LEU A 81 6.97 9.34 0.63
CA LEU A 81 7.81 8.96 -0.50
C LEU A 81 7.33 7.69 -1.20
N ALA A 82 6.75 6.72 -0.48
CA ALA A 82 6.12 5.55 -1.08
C ALA A 82 4.93 5.93 -1.97
N GLY A 83 4.07 6.84 -1.51
CA GLY A 83 2.97 7.38 -2.32
C GLY A 83 3.49 8.12 -3.56
N LYS A 84 4.47 9.01 -3.40
CA LYS A 84 5.09 9.76 -4.52
C LYS A 84 5.72 8.84 -5.55
N TYR A 85 6.49 7.84 -5.12
CA TYR A 85 7.09 6.85 -6.01
C TYR A 85 6.06 6.15 -6.92
N VAL A 86 4.84 5.93 -6.42
CA VAL A 86 3.74 5.36 -7.20
C VAL A 86 3.09 6.41 -8.11
N VAL A 87 2.68 7.55 -7.56
CA VAL A 87 1.98 8.64 -8.30
C VAL A 87 2.85 9.21 -9.42
N GLU A 88 4.14 9.43 -9.18
CA GLU A 88 5.10 9.94 -10.16
C GLU A 88 5.49 8.88 -11.22
N GLY A 89 4.97 7.65 -11.12
CA GLY A 89 5.24 6.58 -12.08
C GLY A 89 6.67 6.02 -12.01
N VAL A 90 7.44 6.33 -10.96
CA VAL A 90 8.83 5.85 -10.80
C VAL A 90 8.88 4.32 -10.79
N HIS A 91 7.88 3.66 -10.23
CA HIS A 91 7.72 2.20 -10.25
C HIS A 91 7.66 1.58 -11.66
N LYS A 92 7.33 2.37 -12.69
CA LYS A 92 7.31 1.92 -14.11
C LYS A 92 8.69 2.01 -14.77
N THR A 93 9.67 2.58 -14.07
CA THR A 93 11.07 2.66 -14.51
C THR A 93 11.90 1.51 -13.92
N ASN A 94 13.20 1.43 -14.27
CA ASN A 94 14.13 0.47 -13.68
C ASN A 94 14.65 0.90 -12.28
N LYS A 95 14.10 1.96 -11.67
CA LYS A 95 14.51 2.44 -10.36
C LYS A 95 13.69 1.76 -9.26
N SER A 96 14.35 1.09 -8.32
CA SER A 96 13.68 0.50 -7.16
C SER A 96 13.31 1.55 -6.12
N PHE A 97 12.28 1.28 -5.33
CA PHE A 97 11.87 2.15 -4.22
C PHE A 97 13.01 2.43 -3.23
N PHE A 98 13.85 1.44 -2.93
CA PHE A 98 15.01 1.63 -2.06
C PHE A 98 16.01 2.66 -2.63
N ARG A 99 16.29 2.61 -3.94
CA ARG A 99 17.16 3.60 -4.59
C ARG A 99 16.51 4.98 -4.60
N TYR A 100 15.21 5.05 -4.86
CA TYR A 100 14.45 6.30 -4.79
C TYR A 100 14.56 6.96 -3.40
N LEU A 101 14.44 6.17 -2.31
CA LEU A 101 14.60 6.70 -0.95
C LEU A 101 16.00 7.26 -0.68
N GLN A 102 17.06 6.64 -1.22
CA GLN A 102 18.44 7.09 -0.99
C GLN A 102 18.75 8.44 -1.65
N GLU A 103 18.08 8.78 -2.75
CA GLU A 103 18.27 10.05 -3.47
C GLU A 103 17.58 11.24 -2.78
N GLN A 104 16.70 10.99 -1.81
CA GLN A 104 15.93 12.00 -1.09
C GLN A 104 16.55 12.36 0.28
N ASN A 105 17.68 11.72 0.63
CA ASN A 105 18.50 12.02 1.80
C ASN A 105 19.66 12.94 1.42
#